data_AF-A0A3M1MMC2-F1
#
_entry.id   AF-A0A3M1MMC2-F1
#
_cell.length_a   1.000
_cell.length_b   1.000
_cell.length_c   1.000
_cell.angle_alpha   90.00
_cell.angle_beta   90.00
_cell.angle_gamma   90.00
#
_symmetry.space_group_name_H-M   'P 1'
#
loop_
_entity.id
_entity.type
_entity.pdbx_description
1 polymer ?
#
loop_
_entity_poly.entity_id
_entity_poly.type
_entity_poly.pdbx_seq_one_letter_code
_entity_poly.pdbx_strand_id
1 'polypeptide(L)'
;MTRRRVLLAGALLLGAFLLYRWKPVNRRVAWRMDLVRTYLRGVLYPADTMPTPRPVPLAASPTPTFTPAPPSPTSVLATAVPTPLPSPSPTPLPQNVTLPSPDWEPQDWNNCGPASLSMYLRFYGWDGDQFDISRLLKPAREDRNVNPEELVYYVRTRAGWLNALFRVGGDLETLKRLLAAGYPVMVEEAFYFEEPYWPKDDLWAAHYLLLTGYDDSAQTFTGQDSFYGADRTISYAELIEKWHPFNNLFLVVYPPDSEAQIQTALGDLWNMDTARQTALQRAQQETQETPQDAFAWFNLGSNLVYFERYDEAATAYDEARRIGLPQRMLRYQFGPFLAYFHSGRTEDLLALTTYALQRTPNSEEALLWHGWGLYRQGKTTQAIAHFRA
;
A
#
# COMPACT_ATOMS: atom_id res chain seq x y z
N MET A 1 28.72 34.94 -32.70
CA MET A 1 29.04 34.80 -31.25
C MET A 1 30.56 34.71 -31.08
N THR A 2 31.18 35.56 -30.26
CA THR A 2 32.64 35.57 -30.07
C THR A 2 33.11 34.37 -29.24
N ARG A 3 34.26 33.77 -29.59
CA ARG A 3 34.87 32.58 -28.93
C ARG A 3 34.92 32.70 -27.40
N ARG A 4 35.11 33.93 -26.89
CA ARG A 4 35.11 34.27 -25.45
C ARG A 4 33.74 34.07 -24.78
N ARG A 5 32.63 34.37 -25.46
CA ARG A 5 31.27 34.14 -24.93
C ARG A 5 30.91 32.66 -24.86
N VAL A 6 31.37 31.87 -25.83
CA VAL A 6 31.20 30.41 -25.84
C VAL A 6 31.98 29.76 -24.70
N LEU A 7 33.24 30.16 -24.48
CA LEU A 7 34.05 29.67 -23.35
C LEU A 7 33.46 30.05 -21.99
N LEU A 8 32.95 31.28 -21.85
CA LEU A 8 32.31 31.72 -20.61
C LEU A 8 31.02 30.93 -20.32
N ALA A 9 30.18 30.70 -21.34
CA ALA A 9 28.99 29.88 -21.22
C ALA A 9 29.33 28.43 -20.85
N GLY A 10 30.36 27.84 -21.47
CA GLY A 10 30.84 26.51 -21.12
C GLY A 10 31.34 26.41 -19.67
N ALA A 11 32.09 27.40 -19.20
CA ALA A 11 32.57 27.44 -17.81
C ALA A 11 31.42 27.60 -16.80
N LEU A 12 30.41 28.40 -17.12
CA LEU A 12 29.21 28.55 -16.28
C LEU A 12 28.38 27.26 -16.22
N LEU A 13 28.19 26.58 -17.36
CA LEU A 13 27.51 25.29 -17.40
C LEU A 13 28.26 24.22 -16.60
N LEU A 14 29.59 24.17 -16.74
CA LEU A 14 30.43 23.26 -15.96
C LEU A 14 30.37 23.60 -14.46
N GLY A 15 30.44 24.87 -14.10
CA GLY A 15 30.29 25.32 -12.71
C GLY A 15 28.94 24.95 -12.11
N ALA A 16 27.84 25.17 -12.84
CA ALA A 16 26.50 24.76 -12.44
C ALA A 16 26.37 23.24 -12.29
N PHE A 17 26.98 22.47 -13.21
CA PHE A 17 27.03 21.01 -13.12
C PHE A 17 27.79 20.52 -11.89
N LEU A 18 28.97 21.10 -11.61
CA LEU A 18 29.77 20.75 -10.43
C LEU A 18 29.04 21.15 -9.13
N LEU A 19 28.39 22.30 -9.10
CA LEU A 19 27.54 22.73 -7.97
C LEU A 19 26.36 21.78 -7.76
N TYR A 20 25.69 21.34 -8.84
CA TYR A 20 24.60 20.37 -8.76
C TYR A 20 25.06 18.99 -8.27
N ARG A 21 26.31 18.60 -8.53
CA ARG A 21 26.90 17.35 -8.01
C ARG A 21 27.25 17.42 -6.52
N TRP A 22 27.34 18.61 -5.94
CA TRP A 22 27.59 18.76 -4.50
C TRP A 22 26.35 18.37 -3.70
N LYS A 23 26.47 17.34 -2.84
CA LYS A 23 25.33 16.71 -2.14
C LYS A 23 24.36 17.69 -1.44
N PRO A 24 24.81 18.72 -0.70
CA PRO A 24 23.90 19.67 -0.05
C PRO A 24 23.04 20.45 -1.05
N VAL A 25 23.62 20.88 -2.17
CA VAL A 25 22.90 21.59 -3.23
C VAL A 25 21.97 20.64 -3.97
N ASN A 26 22.47 19.45 -4.33
CA ASN A 26 21.66 18.42 -4.97
C ASN A 26 20.40 18.12 -4.16
N ARG A 27 20.54 17.91 -2.83
CA ARG A 27 19.40 17.62 -1.95
C ARG A 27 18.32 18.70 -1.97
N ARG A 28 18.72 19.97 -2.09
CA ARG A 28 17.81 21.14 -2.13
C ARG A 28 17.17 21.40 -3.48
N VAL A 29 17.79 20.97 -4.58
CA VAL A 29 17.38 21.33 -5.95
C VAL A 29 16.79 20.14 -6.72
N ALA A 30 17.20 18.90 -6.42
CA ALA A 30 16.82 17.71 -7.16
C ALA A 30 15.30 17.50 -7.21
N TRP A 31 14.60 17.68 -6.09
CA TRP A 31 13.14 17.55 -6.05
C TRP A 31 12.44 18.59 -6.96
N ARG A 32 12.95 19.84 -7.02
CA ARG A 32 12.40 20.88 -7.93
C ARG A 32 12.59 20.50 -9.39
N MET A 33 13.73 19.92 -9.74
CA MET A 33 13.97 19.41 -11.09
C MET A 33 13.05 18.23 -11.41
N ASP A 34 12.81 17.35 -10.45
CA ASP A 34 11.85 16.25 -10.62
C ASP A 34 10.43 16.77 -10.83
N LEU A 35 10.00 17.80 -10.08
CA LEU A 35 8.69 18.44 -10.31
C LEU A 35 8.54 18.96 -11.73
N VAL A 36 9.53 19.69 -12.23
CA VAL A 36 9.50 20.19 -13.62
C VAL A 36 9.46 19.04 -14.62
N ARG A 37 10.26 17.99 -14.41
CA ARG A 37 10.26 16.81 -15.28
C ARG A 37 8.93 16.06 -15.24
N THR A 38 8.34 15.93 -14.05
CA THR A 38 7.05 15.29 -13.81
C THR A 38 5.93 16.07 -14.50
N TYR A 39 5.91 17.39 -14.36
CA TYR A 39 4.96 18.26 -15.05
C TYR A 39 5.10 18.14 -16.57
N LEU A 40 6.32 18.29 -17.11
CA LEU A 40 6.57 18.16 -18.55
C LEU A 40 6.17 16.78 -19.07
N ARG A 41 6.42 15.72 -18.30
CA ARG A 41 5.97 14.37 -18.66
C ARG A 41 4.45 14.27 -18.69
N GLY A 42 3.76 14.85 -17.71
CA GLY A 42 2.30 14.90 -17.70
C GLY A 42 1.71 15.71 -18.86
N VAL A 43 2.45 16.68 -19.40
CA VAL A 43 2.07 17.38 -20.65
C VAL A 43 2.30 16.51 -21.88
N LEU A 44 3.43 15.79 -21.95
CA LEU A 44 3.78 14.92 -23.09
C LEU A 44 2.94 13.64 -23.14
N TYR A 45 2.61 13.10 -21.97
CA TYR A 45 1.77 11.93 -21.77
C TYR A 45 0.65 12.35 -20.82
N PRO A 46 -0.43 12.96 -21.32
CA PRO A 46 -1.57 13.32 -20.48
C PRO A 46 -2.04 12.15 -19.62
N ALA A 47 -2.47 12.46 -18.41
CA ALA A 47 -3.14 11.48 -17.55
C ALA A 47 -4.57 11.28 -18.03
N ASP A 48 -4.68 10.49 -19.10
CA ASP A 48 -5.93 9.85 -19.46
C ASP A 48 -6.24 8.71 -18.47
N THR A 49 -7.44 8.15 -18.59
CA THR A 49 -7.85 7.00 -17.78
C THR A 49 -6.86 5.85 -17.95
N MET A 50 -6.62 5.12 -16.86
CA MET A 50 -5.83 3.89 -16.91
C MET A 50 -6.33 3.00 -18.06
N PRO A 51 -5.43 2.36 -18.85
CA PRO A 51 -5.85 1.63 -20.03
C PRO A 51 -6.96 0.64 -19.70
N THR A 52 -8.03 0.64 -20.48
CA THR A 52 -9.13 -0.30 -20.29
C THR A 52 -8.64 -1.73 -20.54
N PRO A 53 -9.19 -2.72 -19.84
CA PRO A 53 -8.83 -4.11 -20.06
C PRO A 53 -9.18 -4.55 -21.48
N ARG A 54 -8.34 -5.39 -22.07
CA ARG A 54 -8.66 -5.98 -23.38
C ARG A 54 -9.87 -6.92 -23.26
N PRO A 55 -10.74 -6.99 -24.28
CA PRO A 55 -11.81 -7.96 -24.29
C PRO A 55 -11.22 -9.37 -24.18
N VAL A 56 -11.55 -10.09 -23.11
CA VAL A 56 -11.28 -11.51 -23.01
C VAL A 56 -12.37 -12.21 -23.84
N PRO A 57 -12.03 -13.12 -24.78
CA PRO A 57 -13.04 -13.96 -25.40
C PRO A 57 -13.80 -14.66 -24.28
N LEU A 58 -15.14 -14.60 -24.29
CA LEU A 58 -15.98 -15.35 -23.36
C LEU A 58 -15.61 -16.84 -23.45
N ALA A 59 -14.67 -17.28 -22.60
CA ALA A 59 -14.61 -18.67 -22.22
C ALA A 59 -15.93 -18.93 -21.51
N ALA A 60 -16.68 -19.93 -22.00
CA ALA A 60 -17.94 -20.32 -21.40
C ALA A 60 -17.75 -20.42 -19.89
N SER A 61 -18.44 -19.56 -19.13
CA SER A 61 -18.45 -19.63 -17.68
C SER A 61 -18.71 -21.08 -17.31
N PRO A 62 -17.87 -21.74 -16.48
CA PRO A 62 -18.25 -23.03 -15.95
C PRO A 62 -19.60 -22.81 -15.26
N THR A 63 -20.62 -23.50 -15.77
CA THR A 63 -21.94 -23.55 -15.16
C THR A 63 -21.72 -23.90 -13.69
N PRO A 64 -22.33 -23.20 -12.71
CA PRO A 64 -22.21 -23.59 -11.32
C PRO A 64 -22.68 -25.03 -11.22
N THR A 65 -21.74 -25.96 -11.04
CA THR A 65 -22.06 -27.36 -10.81
C THR A 65 -22.51 -27.41 -9.36
N PHE A 66 -23.83 -27.30 -9.16
CA PHE A 66 -24.45 -27.65 -7.90
C PHE A 66 -24.07 -29.10 -7.59
N THR A 67 -23.10 -29.26 -6.70
CA THR A 67 -22.86 -30.57 -6.09
C THR A 67 -24.02 -30.79 -5.14
N PRO A 68 -24.88 -31.82 -5.34
CA PRO A 68 -25.97 -32.08 -4.43
C PRO A 68 -25.40 -32.33 -3.03
N ALA A 69 -25.97 -31.66 -2.04
CA ALA A 69 -25.64 -31.86 -0.64
C ALA A 69 -25.80 -33.36 -0.30
N PRO A 70 -24.86 -33.96 0.45
CA PRO A 70 -25.02 -35.34 0.90
C PRO A 70 -26.29 -35.48 1.75
N PRO A 71 -26.95 -36.65 1.72
CA PRO A 71 -28.17 -36.88 2.48
C PRO A 71 -27.94 -36.64 3.97
N SER A 72 -28.87 -35.91 4.59
CA SER A 72 -28.89 -35.65 6.03
C SER A 72 -28.73 -36.97 6.82
N PRO A 73 -27.81 -37.04 7.80
CA PRO A 73 -27.73 -38.20 8.65
C PRO A 73 -29.02 -38.37 9.46
N THR A 74 -29.43 -39.63 9.60
CA THR A 74 -30.56 -40.08 10.39
C THR A 74 -30.48 -39.53 11.81
N SER A 75 -31.61 -39.00 12.30
CA SER A 75 -31.79 -38.52 13.67
C SER A 75 -31.43 -39.63 14.67
N VAL A 76 -30.28 -39.47 15.34
CA VAL A 76 -29.91 -40.27 16.51
C VAL A 76 -30.43 -39.52 17.73
N LEU A 77 -31.12 -40.25 18.61
CA LEU A 77 -31.70 -39.74 19.84
C LEU A 77 -30.68 -38.88 20.61
N ALA A 78 -31.02 -37.61 20.83
CA ALA A 78 -30.15 -36.65 21.51
C ALA A 78 -29.80 -37.15 22.92
N THR A 79 -28.51 -37.46 23.14
CA THR A 79 -27.96 -37.57 24.48
C THR A 79 -27.74 -36.15 24.99
N ALA A 80 -28.19 -35.86 26.21
CA ALA A 80 -28.08 -34.53 26.82
C ALA A 80 -26.62 -34.04 26.78
N VAL A 81 -26.37 -33.04 25.93
CA VAL A 81 -25.09 -32.32 25.87
C VAL A 81 -25.02 -31.44 27.12
N PRO A 82 -23.92 -31.44 27.90
CA PRO A 82 -23.75 -30.51 29.00
C PRO A 82 -23.84 -29.08 28.45
N THR A 83 -24.68 -28.25 29.08
CA THR A 83 -24.80 -26.82 28.81
C THR A 83 -23.40 -26.20 28.78
N PRO A 84 -22.98 -25.53 27.68
CA PRO A 84 -21.70 -24.84 27.68
C PRO A 84 -21.71 -23.81 28.83
N LEU A 85 -20.68 -23.83 29.66
CA LEU A 85 -20.48 -22.77 30.64
C LEU A 85 -20.50 -21.42 29.90
N PRO A 86 -21.08 -20.37 30.49
CA PRO A 86 -21.01 -19.04 29.90
C PRO A 86 -19.54 -18.69 29.69
N SER A 87 -19.15 -18.53 28.42
CA SER A 87 -17.85 -17.98 28.08
C SER A 87 -17.79 -16.57 28.67
N PRO A 88 -16.70 -16.17 29.33
CA PRO A 88 -16.59 -14.81 29.85
C PRO A 88 -16.83 -13.83 28.70
N SER A 89 -17.78 -12.91 28.89
CA SER A 89 -17.98 -11.80 27.96
C SER A 89 -16.67 -11.02 27.84
N PRO A 90 -16.19 -10.69 26.63
CA PRO A 90 -14.96 -9.92 26.48
C PRO A 90 -15.06 -8.63 27.30
N THR A 91 -13.96 -8.28 27.98
CA THR A 91 -13.88 -7.01 28.70
C THR A 91 -14.14 -5.87 27.72
N PRO A 92 -15.10 -4.96 27.99
CA PRO A 92 -15.36 -3.85 27.10
C PRO A 92 -14.11 -2.99 26.95
N LEU A 93 -13.85 -2.52 25.73
CA LEU A 93 -12.73 -1.62 25.47
C LEU A 93 -12.91 -0.30 26.24
N PRO A 94 -11.82 0.33 26.68
CA PRO A 94 -11.89 1.68 27.26
C PRO A 94 -12.49 2.65 26.24
N GLN A 95 -13.26 3.63 26.72
CA GLN A 95 -13.94 4.61 25.85
C GLN A 95 -12.96 5.53 25.11
N ASN A 96 -11.79 5.77 25.70
CA ASN A 96 -10.71 6.52 25.07
C ASN A 96 -9.37 5.90 25.45
N VAL A 97 -8.40 6.07 24.55
CA VAL A 97 -7.01 5.64 24.74
C VAL A 97 -6.11 6.74 24.19
N THR A 98 -5.08 7.09 24.97
CA THR A 98 -4.01 7.97 24.52
C THR A 98 -2.68 7.31 24.89
N LEU A 99 -1.91 6.93 23.88
CA LEU A 99 -0.54 6.44 24.05
C LEU A 99 0.43 7.63 23.99
N PRO A 100 1.63 7.53 24.60
CA PRO A 100 2.66 8.55 24.46
C PRO A 100 2.96 8.87 22.99
N SER A 101 2.89 10.15 22.62
CA SER A 101 3.26 10.59 21.27
C SER A 101 4.78 10.50 21.10
N PRO A 102 5.28 9.82 20.06
CA PRO A 102 6.70 9.80 19.75
C PRO A 102 7.17 11.17 19.24
N ASP A 103 8.49 11.41 19.25
CA ASP A 103 9.06 12.60 18.63
C ASP A 103 8.73 12.63 17.14
N TRP A 104 7.97 13.65 16.75
CA TRP A 104 7.45 13.80 15.39
C TRP A 104 8.54 14.13 14.38
N GLU A 105 8.44 13.56 13.18
CA GLU A 105 9.38 13.78 12.09
C GLU A 105 8.67 14.12 10.77
N PRO A 106 8.98 15.28 10.15
CA PRO A 106 8.48 15.58 8.81
C PRO A 106 9.14 14.66 7.79
N GLN A 107 8.38 14.12 6.84
CA GLN A 107 8.95 13.31 5.77
C GLN A 107 9.85 14.11 4.83
N ASP A 108 10.92 13.49 4.36
CA ASP A 108 11.63 13.89 3.15
C ASP A 108 10.78 13.54 1.90
N TRP A 109 11.25 13.99 0.75
CA TRP A 109 10.64 13.72 -0.54
C TRP A 109 10.37 12.22 -0.77
N ASN A 110 9.09 11.87 -0.94
CA ASN A 110 8.57 10.51 -1.09
C ASN A 110 8.98 9.54 0.04
N ASN A 111 8.95 9.98 1.29
CA ASN A 111 9.49 9.20 2.41
C ASN A 111 8.50 8.94 3.54
N CYS A 112 7.18 8.94 3.26
CA CYS A 112 6.13 8.72 4.25
C CYS A 112 6.31 7.40 5.02
N GLY A 113 6.53 6.27 4.33
CA GLY A 113 6.75 4.97 4.99
C GLY A 113 7.92 4.99 5.98
N PRO A 114 9.15 5.36 5.56
CA PRO A 114 10.28 5.50 6.46
C PRO A 114 10.08 6.52 7.59
N ALA A 115 9.44 7.67 7.34
CA ALA A 115 9.16 8.67 8.37
C ALA A 115 8.15 8.16 9.41
N SER A 116 7.03 7.57 8.97
CA SER A 116 6.04 6.98 9.87
C SER A 116 6.60 5.81 10.67
N LEU A 117 7.43 4.95 10.06
CA LEU A 117 8.12 3.89 10.79
C LEU A 117 9.15 4.44 11.78
N SER A 118 9.83 5.55 11.48
CA SER A 118 10.78 6.17 12.42
C SER A 118 10.07 6.65 13.70
N MET A 119 8.92 7.33 13.55
CA MET A 119 8.08 7.74 14.68
C MET A 119 7.59 6.51 15.46
N TYR A 120 7.22 5.44 14.75
CA TYR A 120 6.75 4.20 15.38
C TYR A 120 7.87 3.51 16.18
N LEU A 121 9.10 3.48 15.68
CA LEU A 121 10.23 2.90 16.41
C LEU A 121 10.65 3.76 17.61
N ARG A 122 10.54 5.10 17.51
CA ARG A 122 10.80 6.01 18.63
C ARG A 122 9.85 5.83 19.80
N PHE A 123 8.61 5.40 19.55
CA PHE A 123 7.69 4.97 20.61
C PHE A 123 8.31 3.89 21.51
N TYR A 124 9.15 3.01 20.94
CA TYR A 124 9.88 1.96 21.64
C TYR A 124 11.29 2.38 22.09
N GLY A 125 11.63 3.66 22.01
CA GLY A 125 12.94 4.19 22.42
C GLY A 125 14.07 3.98 21.41
N TRP A 126 13.76 3.74 20.13
CA TRP A 126 14.78 3.69 19.08
C TRP A 126 15.35 5.09 18.79
N ASP A 127 16.68 5.20 18.77
CA ASP A 127 17.42 6.44 18.51
C ASP A 127 17.93 6.45 17.05
N GLY A 128 17.06 6.85 16.13
CA GLY A 128 17.35 6.96 14.70
C GLY A 128 16.33 7.81 13.96
N ASP A 129 16.48 7.92 12.63
CA ASP A 129 15.62 8.76 11.78
C ASP A 129 15.15 8.06 10.50
N GLN A 130 14.30 8.74 9.72
CA GLN A 130 13.80 8.22 8.45
C GLN A 130 14.91 7.93 7.42
N PHE A 131 16.10 8.53 7.56
CA PHE A 131 17.24 8.34 6.67
C PHE A 131 18.03 7.08 6.99
N ASP A 132 17.97 6.58 8.22
CA ASP A 132 18.49 5.26 8.56
C ASP A 132 17.64 4.15 7.94
N ILE A 133 16.31 4.33 7.95
CA ILE A 133 15.36 3.40 7.33
C ILE A 133 15.46 3.43 5.80
N SER A 134 15.31 4.60 5.20
CA SER A 134 15.33 4.75 3.74
C SER A 134 16.66 4.36 3.09
N ARG A 135 17.78 4.45 3.79
CA ARG A 135 19.09 3.99 3.27
C ARG A 135 19.13 2.50 2.98
N LEU A 136 18.34 1.69 3.71
CA LEU A 136 18.22 0.26 3.44
C LEU A 136 17.11 -0.04 2.44
N LEU A 137 15.95 0.59 2.63
CA LEU A 137 14.73 0.21 1.91
C LEU A 137 14.60 0.88 0.55
N LYS A 138 15.16 2.09 0.38
CA LYS A 138 15.05 2.84 -0.85
C LYS A 138 16.33 2.73 -1.67
N PRO A 139 16.32 2.01 -2.80
CA PRO A 139 17.48 1.92 -3.70
C PRO A 139 17.89 3.28 -4.27
N ALA A 140 16.92 4.19 -4.45
CA ALA A 140 17.15 5.58 -4.82
C ALA A 140 16.31 6.53 -3.95
N ARG A 141 16.79 7.76 -3.72
CA ARG A 141 16.06 8.75 -2.88
C ARG A 141 14.70 9.10 -3.48
N GLU A 142 14.64 9.16 -4.81
CA GLU A 142 13.44 9.44 -5.62
C GLU A 142 12.45 8.28 -5.69
N ASP A 143 12.79 7.10 -5.16
CA ASP A 143 11.84 6.00 -5.05
C ASP A 143 10.59 6.48 -4.31
N ARG A 144 9.43 6.16 -4.87
CA ARG A 144 8.15 6.75 -4.49
C ARG A 144 7.33 5.87 -3.57
N ASN A 145 7.76 4.63 -3.33
CA ASN A 145 7.03 3.66 -2.55
C ASN A 145 7.99 2.89 -1.64
N VAL A 146 7.49 2.43 -0.50
CA VAL A 146 8.13 1.40 0.32
C VAL A 146 7.00 0.49 0.79
N ASN A 147 7.09 -0.78 0.41
CA ASN A 147 6.05 -1.77 0.65
C ASN A 147 6.01 -2.15 2.14
N PRO A 148 4.84 -2.55 2.68
CA PRO A 148 4.70 -2.90 4.09
C PRO A 148 5.59 -4.09 4.51
N GLU A 149 5.84 -5.06 3.62
CA GLU A 149 6.81 -6.14 3.83
C GLU A 149 8.25 -5.64 4.02
N GLU A 150 8.64 -4.56 3.34
CA GLU A 150 9.98 -3.95 3.46
C GLU A 150 10.12 -3.22 4.80
N LEU A 151 9.05 -2.55 5.24
CA LEU A 151 8.98 -1.94 6.58
C LEU A 151 9.10 -3.03 7.67
N VAL A 152 8.35 -4.13 7.55
CA VAL A 152 8.46 -5.28 8.46
C VAL A 152 9.87 -5.88 8.43
N TYR A 153 10.47 -6.01 7.24
CA TYR A 153 11.84 -6.50 7.09
C TYR A 153 12.84 -5.60 7.82
N TYR A 154 12.72 -4.27 7.71
CA TYR A 154 13.58 -3.35 8.44
C TYR A 154 13.47 -3.57 9.95
N VAL A 155 12.26 -3.64 10.50
CA VAL A 155 12.06 -3.86 11.94
C VAL A 155 12.76 -5.14 12.38
N ARG A 156 12.50 -6.27 11.70
CA ARG A 156 13.04 -7.58 12.08
C ARG A 156 14.56 -7.70 11.92
N THR A 157 15.19 -6.88 11.08
CA THR A 157 16.63 -7.00 10.77
C THR A 157 17.50 -5.88 11.34
N ARG A 158 16.93 -4.70 11.60
CA ARG A 158 17.64 -3.49 12.08
C ARG A 158 17.17 -3.02 13.45
N ALA A 159 15.93 -3.30 13.82
CA ALA A 159 15.41 -3.13 15.17
C ALA A 159 15.07 -4.50 15.77
N GLY A 160 15.96 -5.49 15.62
CA GLY A 160 15.67 -6.91 15.88
C GLY A 160 15.36 -7.30 17.33
N TRP A 161 15.34 -6.34 18.26
CA TRP A 161 14.75 -6.49 19.60
C TRP A 161 13.22 -6.27 19.60
N LEU A 162 12.65 -5.89 18.46
CA LEU A 162 11.22 -5.80 18.18
C LEU A 162 10.86 -6.84 17.10
N ASN A 163 9.59 -7.22 17.08
CA ASN A 163 8.98 -7.94 15.98
C ASN A 163 7.96 -7.04 15.28
N ALA A 164 7.59 -7.39 14.06
CA ALA A 164 6.56 -6.70 13.30
C ALA A 164 5.78 -7.67 12.43
N LEU A 165 4.54 -7.29 12.10
CA LEU A 165 3.71 -7.94 11.11
C LEU A 165 2.80 -6.92 10.45
N PHE A 166 2.34 -7.21 9.23
CA PHE A 166 1.23 -6.49 8.62
C PHE A 166 0.09 -7.46 8.29
N ARG A 167 -1.15 -6.95 8.27
CA ARG A 167 -2.37 -7.67 7.89
C ARG A 167 -3.25 -6.75 7.05
N VAL A 168 -4.28 -7.35 6.46
CA VAL A 168 -5.34 -6.67 5.69
C VAL A 168 -6.70 -7.11 6.24
N GLY A 169 -7.77 -6.44 5.83
CA GLY A 169 -9.13 -6.74 6.30
C GLY A 169 -9.38 -6.29 7.74
N GLY A 170 -8.54 -5.39 8.27
CA GLY A 170 -8.80 -4.75 9.55
C GLY A 170 -10.12 -3.97 9.54
N ASP A 171 -10.59 -3.63 10.73
CA ASP A 171 -11.76 -2.79 10.94
C ASP A 171 -11.54 -1.84 12.12
N LEU A 172 -12.53 -0.99 12.38
CA LEU A 172 -12.49 -0.02 13.47
C LEU A 172 -12.18 -0.67 14.82
N GLU A 173 -12.78 -1.83 15.11
CA GLU A 173 -12.60 -2.55 16.36
C GLU A 173 -11.19 -3.15 16.47
N THR A 174 -10.63 -3.64 15.38
CA THR A 174 -9.24 -4.13 15.32
C THR A 174 -8.24 -3.04 15.68
N LEU A 175 -8.37 -1.84 15.10
CA LEU A 175 -7.51 -0.70 15.43
C LEU A 175 -7.63 -0.32 16.92
N LYS A 176 -8.87 -0.27 17.44
CA LYS A 176 -9.11 0.05 18.86
C LYS A 176 -8.56 -1.01 19.81
N ARG A 177 -8.72 -2.31 19.52
CA ARG A 177 -8.18 -3.41 20.34
C ARG A 177 -6.67 -3.31 20.47
N LEU A 178 -5.97 -3.03 19.38
CA LEU A 178 -4.52 -2.86 19.37
C LEU A 178 -4.09 -1.63 20.20
N LEU A 179 -4.74 -0.48 19.98
CA LEU A 179 -4.47 0.74 20.73
C LEU A 179 -4.75 0.57 22.22
N ALA A 180 -5.90 -0.02 22.59
CA ALA A 180 -6.27 -0.30 23.97
C ALA A 180 -5.34 -1.31 24.65
N ALA A 181 -4.70 -2.19 23.87
CA ALA A 181 -3.66 -3.09 24.36
C ALA A 181 -2.29 -2.38 24.55
N GLY A 182 -2.17 -1.10 24.19
CA GLY A 182 -0.96 -0.30 24.37
C GLY A 182 -0.05 -0.23 23.15
N TYR A 183 -0.51 -0.68 21.98
CA TYR A 183 0.29 -0.74 20.75
C TYR A 183 -0.22 0.30 19.75
N PRO A 184 0.63 1.28 19.35
CA PRO A 184 0.32 2.11 18.19
C PRO A 184 0.07 1.25 16.97
N VAL A 185 -0.63 1.78 15.96
CA VAL A 185 -0.92 1.03 14.73
C VAL A 185 -0.62 1.90 13.53
N MET A 186 0.22 1.42 12.62
CA MET A 186 0.48 2.13 11.37
C MET A 186 -0.45 1.60 10.28
N VAL A 187 -1.14 2.48 9.57
CA VAL A 187 -2.04 2.14 8.47
C VAL A 187 -1.54 2.76 7.18
N GLU A 188 -1.87 2.14 6.04
CA GLU A 188 -1.69 2.73 4.72
C GLU A 188 -3.03 3.25 4.22
N GLU A 189 -3.10 4.52 3.86
CA GLU A 189 -4.35 5.20 3.52
C GLU A 189 -4.23 6.07 2.27
N ALA A 190 -5.38 6.40 1.68
CA ALA A 190 -5.51 7.37 0.61
C ALA A 190 -5.26 8.78 1.15
N PHE A 191 -4.46 9.51 0.39
CA PHE A 191 -4.05 10.86 0.66
C PHE A 191 -4.27 11.71 -0.58
N TYR A 192 -4.55 13.00 -0.39
CA TYR A 192 -4.76 13.94 -1.48
C TYR A 192 -3.82 15.13 -1.34
N PHE A 193 -3.03 15.38 -2.38
CA PHE A 193 -2.19 16.57 -2.42
C PHE A 193 -3.03 17.86 -2.52
N GLU A 194 -2.50 18.95 -1.98
CA GLU A 194 -3.14 20.27 -2.06
C GLU A 194 -3.06 20.88 -3.47
N GLU A 195 -2.01 20.53 -4.22
CA GLU A 195 -1.74 21.08 -5.54
C GLU A 195 -1.41 19.98 -6.57
N PRO A 196 -1.84 20.16 -7.83
CA PRO A 196 -1.56 19.20 -8.90
C PRO A 196 -0.09 19.26 -9.35
N TYR A 197 0.49 18.10 -9.63
CA TYR A 197 1.85 17.97 -10.18
C TYR A 197 1.88 17.98 -11.72
N TRP A 198 0.73 17.78 -12.36
CA TRP A 198 0.55 17.81 -13.81
C TRP A 198 -0.88 18.20 -14.19
N PRO A 199 -1.16 18.53 -15.47
CA PRO A 199 -2.52 18.82 -15.90
C PRO A 199 -3.48 17.64 -15.69
N LYS A 200 -4.65 17.89 -15.08
CA LYS A 200 -5.66 16.87 -14.72
C LYS A 200 -5.16 15.79 -13.74
N ASP A 201 -4.21 16.14 -12.89
CA ASP A 201 -3.83 15.32 -11.75
C ASP A 201 -5.04 15.10 -10.82
N ASP A 202 -5.29 13.85 -10.44
CA ASP A 202 -6.38 13.46 -9.54
C ASP A 202 -6.03 13.63 -8.05
N LEU A 203 -4.82 14.11 -7.76
CA LEU A 203 -4.27 14.42 -6.43
C LEU A 203 -4.12 13.20 -5.50
N TRP A 204 -4.69 12.06 -5.86
CA TRP A 204 -4.68 10.83 -5.06
C TRP A 204 -3.28 10.23 -4.96
N ALA A 205 -2.89 9.81 -3.76
CA ALA A 205 -1.68 9.08 -3.44
C ALA A 205 -1.90 8.15 -2.23
N ALA A 206 -0.94 7.26 -1.98
CA ALA A 206 -0.83 6.53 -0.72
C ALA A 206 -0.07 7.34 0.32
N HIS A 207 -0.39 7.13 1.58
CA HIS A 207 0.29 7.69 2.74
C HIS A 207 0.27 6.72 3.90
N TYR A 208 1.29 6.78 4.75
CA TYR A 208 1.32 6.00 5.99
C TYR A 208 1.02 6.90 7.18
N LEU A 209 0.05 6.50 7.99
CA LEU A 209 -0.38 7.20 9.19
C LEU A 209 -0.13 6.32 10.42
N LEU A 210 0.48 6.87 11.46
CA LEU A 210 0.69 6.16 12.73
C LEU A 210 -0.37 6.58 13.76
N LEU A 211 -1.28 5.68 14.10
CA LEU A 211 -2.31 5.89 15.12
C LEU A 211 -1.73 5.68 16.52
N THR A 212 -1.99 6.62 17.43
CA THR A 212 -1.52 6.60 18.83
C THR A 212 -2.66 6.75 19.85
N GLY A 213 -3.91 6.86 19.42
CA GLY A 213 -5.04 6.94 20.34
C GLY A 213 -6.39 6.97 19.64
N TYR A 214 -7.45 6.86 20.43
CA TYR A 214 -8.83 7.04 19.97
C TYR A 214 -9.72 7.61 21.07
N ASP A 215 -10.84 8.22 20.69
CA ASP A 215 -11.88 8.72 21.58
C ASP A 215 -13.26 8.39 20.98
N ASP A 216 -14.01 7.51 21.64
CA ASP A 216 -15.35 7.10 21.19
C ASP A 216 -16.42 8.15 21.39
N SER A 217 -16.23 9.08 22.34
CA SER A 217 -17.17 10.20 22.52
C SER A 217 -17.06 11.20 21.38
N ALA A 218 -15.84 11.42 20.88
CA ALA A 218 -15.57 12.30 19.75
C ALA A 218 -15.64 11.57 18.39
N GLN A 219 -15.63 10.23 18.39
CA GLN A 219 -15.50 9.38 17.20
C GLN A 219 -14.25 9.68 16.38
N THR A 220 -13.10 9.81 17.04
CA THR A 220 -11.85 10.22 16.42
C THR A 220 -10.67 9.33 16.81
N PHE A 221 -9.73 9.17 15.90
CA PHE A 221 -8.37 8.74 16.18
C PHE A 221 -7.44 9.93 16.40
N THR A 222 -6.36 9.69 17.14
CA THR A 222 -5.16 10.54 17.19
C THR A 222 -4.08 9.88 16.35
N GLY A 223 -3.51 10.61 15.38
CA GLY A 223 -2.50 10.10 14.46
C GLY A 223 -1.28 11.00 14.29
N GLN A 224 -0.12 10.40 14.06
CA GLN A 224 1.12 11.08 13.69
C GLN A 224 1.26 11.04 12.18
N ASP A 225 1.12 12.19 11.54
CA ASP A 225 1.17 12.33 10.08
C ASP A 225 2.49 13.00 9.68
N SER A 226 3.35 12.30 8.94
CA SER A 226 4.66 12.82 8.54
C SER A 226 4.59 13.98 7.52
N PHE A 227 3.42 14.24 6.93
CA PHE A 227 3.18 15.35 6.01
C PHE A 227 2.48 16.52 6.70
N TYR A 228 1.44 16.25 7.50
CA TYR A 228 0.58 17.29 8.09
C TYR A 228 0.89 17.67 9.55
N GLY A 229 1.63 16.86 10.30
CA GLY A 229 2.00 17.18 11.68
C GLY A 229 1.70 16.10 12.70
N ALA A 230 2.13 16.36 13.94
CA ALA A 230 1.88 15.50 15.09
C ALA A 230 0.42 15.58 15.58
N ASP A 231 -0.02 14.54 16.29
CA ASP A 231 -1.27 14.49 17.07
C ASP A 231 -2.52 14.97 16.32
N ARG A 232 -2.63 14.61 15.04
CA ARG A 232 -3.77 14.93 14.19
C ARG A 232 -5.02 14.23 14.70
N THR A 233 -6.10 14.98 14.82
CA THR A 233 -7.44 14.43 15.07
C THR A 233 -8.08 14.04 13.75
N ILE A 234 -8.47 12.77 13.61
CA ILE A 234 -9.01 12.19 12.38
C ILE A 234 -10.31 11.48 12.73
N SER A 235 -11.41 11.79 12.03
CA SER A 235 -12.68 11.11 12.33
C SER A 235 -12.62 9.63 11.94
N TYR A 236 -13.36 8.77 12.65
CA TYR A 236 -13.47 7.35 12.31
C TYR A 236 -13.95 7.17 10.86
N ALA A 237 -14.95 7.93 10.42
CA ALA A 237 -15.48 7.84 9.06
C ALA A 237 -14.43 8.19 8.01
N GLU A 238 -13.70 9.29 8.20
CA GLU A 238 -12.63 9.72 7.30
C GLU A 238 -11.53 8.67 7.18
N LEU A 239 -11.06 8.13 8.31
CA LEU A 239 -10.02 7.10 8.29
C LEU A 239 -10.51 5.86 7.54
N ILE A 240 -11.70 5.35 7.85
CA ILE A 240 -12.22 4.14 7.20
C ILE A 240 -12.36 4.33 5.68
N GLU A 241 -12.84 5.49 5.23
CA GLU A 241 -12.95 5.82 3.81
C GLU A 241 -11.58 5.83 3.13
N LYS A 242 -10.58 6.48 3.74
CA LYS A 242 -9.22 6.57 3.18
C LYS A 242 -8.45 5.26 3.28
N TRP A 243 -8.75 4.42 4.26
CA TRP A 243 -8.07 3.15 4.50
C TRP A 243 -8.54 2.02 3.57
N HIS A 244 -9.81 2.08 3.13
CA HIS A 244 -10.43 1.08 2.26
C HIS A 244 -9.71 0.84 0.93
N PRO A 245 -9.22 1.86 0.19
CA PRO A 245 -8.42 1.68 -1.03
C PRO A 245 -7.17 0.80 -0.90
N PHE A 246 -6.68 0.58 0.33
CA PHE A 246 -5.51 -0.22 0.66
C PHE A 246 -5.88 -1.52 1.36
N ASN A 247 -7.09 -2.04 1.08
CA ASN A 247 -7.59 -3.32 1.62
C ASN A 247 -7.58 -3.37 3.16
N ASN A 248 -7.77 -2.21 3.79
CA ASN A 248 -7.69 -2.03 5.24
C ASN A 248 -6.37 -2.60 5.82
N LEU A 249 -5.24 -2.25 5.19
CA LEU A 249 -3.91 -2.67 5.59
C LEU A 249 -3.43 -1.98 6.87
N PHE A 250 -2.93 -2.75 7.82
CA PHE A 250 -2.30 -2.22 9.02
C PHE A 250 -1.04 -3.01 9.38
N LEU A 251 -0.11 -2.33 10.04
CA LEU A 251 1.16 -2.84 10.52
C LEU A 251 1.27 -2.62 12.02
N VAL A 252 1.73 -3.65 12.72
CA VAL A 252 1.98 -3.64 14.15
C VAL A 252 3.43 -4.01 14.44
N VAL A 253 4.11 -3.16 15.20
CA VAL A 253 5.45 -3.38 15.79
C VAL A 253 5.27 -3.61 17.28
N TYR A 254 5.95 -4.59 17.86
CA TYR A 254 5.82 -4.97 19.27
C TYR A 254 7.07 -5.67 19.81
N PRO A 255 7.36 -5.61 21.12
CA PRO A 255 8.39 -6.42 21.76
C PRO A 255 8.03 -7.92 21.68
N PRO A 256 8.99 -8.85 21.45
CA PRO A 256 8.69 -10.28 21.35
C PRO A 256 7.91 -10.86 22.55
N ASP A 257 8.18 -10.40 23.77
CA ASP A 257 7.50 -10.86 24.99
C ASP A 257 6.00 -10.50 25.02
N SER A 258 5.56 -9.58 24.16
CA SER A 258 4.17 -9.14 24.01
C SER A 258 3.36 -9.96 22.98
N GLU A 259 3.93 -10.97 22.35
CA GLU A 259 3.30 -11.69 21.24
C GLU A 259 1.91 -12.24 21.59
N ALA A 260 1.74 -12.84 22.77
CA ALA A 260 0.46 -13.38 23.21
C ALA A 260 -0.64 -12.30 23.36
N GLN A 261 -0.25 -11.08 23.74
CA GLN A 261 -1.16 -9.95 23.82
C GLN A 261 -1.58 -9.47 22.42
N ILE A 262 -0.63 -9.41 21.47
CA ILE A 262 -0.92 -9.09 20.06
C ILE A 262 -1.81 -10.15 19.43
N GLN A 263 -1.56 -11.43 19.69
CA GLN A 263 -2.42 -12.54 19.25
C GLN A 263 -3.85 -12.36 19.75
N THR A 264 -4.01 -12.02 21.02
CA THR A 264 -5.33 -11.78 21.63
C THR A 264 -6.02 -10.55 21.02
N ALA A 265 -5.29 -9.46 20.82
CA ALA A 265 -5.83 -8.23 20.23
C ALA A 265 -6.28 -8.41 18.77
N LEU A 266 -5.53 -9.21 18.00
CA LEU A 266 -5.84 -9.50 16.60
C LEU A 266 -6.89 -10.59 16.42
N GLY A 267 -7.02 -11.50 17.38
CA GLY A 267 -7.88 -12.68 17.27
C GLY A 267 -7.55 -13.45 15.98
N ASP A 268 -8.58 -13.71 15.18
CA ASP A 268 -8.47 -14.44 13.90
C ASP A 268 -7.51 -13.76 12.91
N LEU A 269 -7.36 -12.43 12.96
CA LEU A 269 -6.44 -11.69 12.08
C LEU A 269 -4.96 -11.96 12.42
N TRP A 270 -4.66 -12.64 13.54
CA TRP A 270 -3.30 -13.09 13.83
C TRP A 270 -2.76 -13.99 12.70
N ASN A 271 -3.58 -14.87 12.13
CA ASN A 271 -3.17 -15.70 11.00
C ASN A 271 -3.36 -14.93 9.67
N MET A 272 -2.33 -14.90 8.83
CA MET A 272 -2.36 -14.14 7.57
C MET A 272 -3.38 -14.71 6.56
N ASP A 273 -3.50 -16.04 6.47
CA ASP A 273 -4.48 -16.69 5.58
C ASP A 273 -5.90 -16.38 6.05
N THR A 274 -6.14 -16.43 7.36
CA THR A 274 -7.44 -16.06 7.94
C THR A 274 -7.76 -14.58 7.68
N ALA A 275 -6.81 -13.66 7.91
CA ALA A 275 -6.99 -12.25 7.61
C ALA A 275 -7.30 -11.99 6.13
N ARG A 276 -6.59 -12.66 5.22
CA ARG A 276 -6.81 -12.59 3.77
C ARG A 276 -8.15 -13.19 3.36
N GLN A 277 -8.59 -14.26 4.00
CA GLN A 277 -9.90 -14.86 3.75
C GLN A 277 -11.03 -13.94 4.22
N THR A 278 -10.89 -13.29 5.37
CA THR A 278 -11.84 -12.27 5.85
C THR A 278 -11.90 -11.08 4.89
N ALA A 279 -10.75 -10.56 4.46
CA ALA A 279 -10.67 -9.47 3.49
C ALA A 279 -11.27 -9.87 2.13
N LEU A 280 -11.04 -11.11 1.68
CA LEU A 280 -11.63 -11.64 0.45
C LEU A 280 -13.15 -11.68 0.52
N GLN A 281 -13.72 -12.22 1.60
CA GLN A 281 -15.18 -12.30 1.78
C GLN A 281 -15.82 -10.92 1.83
N ARG A 282 -15.19 -9.98 2.55
CA ARG A 282 -15.65 -8.59 2.61
C ARG A 282 -15.64 -7.94 1.24
N ALA A 283 -14.52 -8.01 0.51
CA ALA A 283 -14.43 -7.44 -0.82
C ALA A 283 -15.44 -8.08 -1.80
N GLN A 284 -15.67 -9.39 -1.71
CA GLN A 284 -16.72 -10.06 -2.50
C GLN A 284 -18.12 -9.50 -2.20
N GLN A 285 -18.45 -9.30 -0.93
CA GLN A 285 -19.72 -8.70 -0.53
C GLN A 285 -19.83 -7.25 -1.03
N GLU A 286 -18.79 -6.44 -0.85
CA GLU A 286 -18.75 -5.05 -1.31
C GLU A 286 -18.95 -4.93 -2.82
N THR A 287 -18.36 -5.82 -3.62
CA THR A 287 -18.57 -5.82 -5.08
C THR A 287 -20.01 -6.16 -5.49
N GLN A 288 -20.78 -6.84 -4.64
CA GLN A 288 -22.19 -7.14 -4.88
C GLN A 288 -23.10 -6.00 -4.43
N GLU A 289 -22.80 -5.40 -3.28
CA GLU A 289 -23.56 -4.28 -2.70
C GLU A 289 -23.32 -2.97 -3.46
N THR A 290 -22.07 -2.74 -3.87
CA THR A 290 -21.60 -1.51 -4.50
C THR A 290 -20.81 -1.83 -5.77
N PRO A 291 -21.46 -2.36 -6.83
CA PRO A 291 -20.76 -2.86 -8.02
C PRO A 291 -19.99 -1.80 -8.81
N GLN A 292 -20.19 -0.51 -8.51
CA GLN A 292 -19.47 0.62 -9.10
C GLN A 292 -18.31 1.13 -8.23
N ASP A 293 -17.95 0.41 -7.17
CA ASP A 293 -16.78 0.71 -6.36
C ASP A 293 -15.53 0.03 -6.94
N ALA A 294 -14.66 0.83 -7.57
CA ALA A 294 -13.42 0.33 -8.15
C ALA A 294 -12.45 -0.23 -7.09
N PHE A 295 -12.46 0.30 -5.86
CA PHE A 295 -11.58 -0.15 -4.79
C PHE A 295 -12.03 -1.50 -4.24
N ALA A 296 -13.35 -1.74 -4.12
CA ALA A 296 -13.87 -3.07 -3.75
C ALA A 296 -13.41 -4.15 -4.74
N TRP A 297 -13.51 -3.89 -6.05
CA TRP A 297 -13.01 -4.79 -7.09
C TRP A 297 -11.48 -4.95 -7.05
N PHE A 298 -10.74 -3.88 -6.77
CA PHE A 298 -9.29 -3.93 -6.63
C PHE A 298 -8.85 -4.76 -5.41
N ASN A 299 -9.54 -4.59 -4.27
CA ASN A 299 -9.32 -5.36 -3.05
C ASN A 299 -9.65 -6.84 -3.26
N LEU A 300 -10.74 -7.14 -3.98
CA LEU A 300 -11.09 -8.50 -4.38
C LEU A 300 -9.94 -9.14 -5.18
N GLY A 301 -9.45 -8.45 -6.21
CA GLY A 301 -8.30 -8.91 -7.00
C GLY A 301 -7.06 -9.15 -6.14
N SER A 302 -6.76 -8.24 -5.21
CA SER A 302 -5.57 -8.31 -4.35
C SER A 302 -5.61 -9.49 -3.37
N ASN A 303 -6.78 -9.82 -2.83
CA ASN A 303 -6.93 -11.01 -1.99
C ASN A 303 -6.94 -12.31 -2.82
N LEU A 304 -7.46 -12.29 -4.05
CA LEU A 304 -7.37 -13.44 -4.96
C LEU A 304 -5.94 -13.74 -5.40
N VAL A 305 -5.11 -12.70 -5.63
CA VAL A 305 -3.66 -12.85 -5.91
C VAL A 305 -2.95 -13.56 -4.77
N TYR A 306 -3.27 -13.23 -3.51
CA TYR A 306 -2.69 -13.90 -2.34
C TYR A 306 -2.94 -15.40 -2.34
N PHE A 307 -4.13 -15.83 -2.75
CA PHE A 307 -4.50 -17.25 -2.90
C PHE A 307 -4.15 -17.85 -4.27
N GLU A 308 -3.32 -17.16 -5.06
CA GLU A 308 -2.88 -17.60 -6.39
C GLU A 308 -4.01 -17.86 -7.40
N ARG A 309 -5.20 -17.27 -7.16
CA ARG A 309 -6.37 -17.34 -8.05
C ARG A 309 -6.29 -16.29 -9.16
N TYR A 310 -5.25 -16.40 -9.98
CA TYR A 310 -4.81 -15.33 -10.86
C TYR A 310 -5.80 -14.95 -11.98
N ASP A 311 -6.54 -15.91 -12.54
CA ASP A 311 -7.55 -15.62 -13.58
C ASP A 311 -8.75 -14.84 -13.03
N GLU A 312 -9.20 -15.21 -11.82
CA GLU A 312 -10.27 -14.51 -11.12
C GLU A 312 -9.79 -13.12 -10.66
N ALA A 313 -8.55 -13.03 -10.19
CA ALA A 313 -7.94 -11.76 -9.82
C ALA A 313 -7.85 -10.81 -11.03
N ALA A 314 -7.42 -11.31 -12.19
CA ALA A 314 -7.36 -10.53 -13.43
C ALA A 314 -8.75 -10.02 -13.83
N THR A 315 -9.79 -10.83 -13.66
CA THR A 315 -11.18 -10.41 -13.91
C THR A 315 -11.62 -9.31 -12.93
N ALA A 316 -11.33 -9.44 -11.64
CA ALA A 316 -11.64 -8.39 -10.66
C ALA A 316 -10.89 -7.08 -10.97
N TYR A 317 -9.63 -7.15 -11.37
CA TYR A 317 -8.87 -5.97 -11.78
C TYR A 317 -9.35 -5.35 -13.09
N ASP A 318 -9.89 -6.15 -14.02
CA ASP A 318 -10.54 -5.62 -15.22
C ASP A 318 -11.77 -4.79 -14.87
N GLU A 319 -12.62 -5.26 -13.94
CA GLU A 319 -13.77 -4.51 -13.42
C GLU A 319 -13.32 -3.18 -12.79
N ALA A 320 -12.34 -3.23 -11.87
CA ALA A 320 -11.76 -2.05 -11.23
C ALA A 320 -11.25 -1.01 -12.24
N ARG A 321 -10.49 -1.47 -13.26
CA ARG A 321 -9.96 -0.61 -14.34
C ARG A 321 -11.06 -0.02 -15.22
N ARG A 322 -12.17 -0.74 -15.42
CA ARG A 322 -13.29 -0.25 -16.24
C ARG A 322 -14.08 0.83 -15.54
N ILE A 323 -14.29 0.69 -14.23
CA ILE A 323 -14.95 1.70 -13.39
C ILE A 323 -14.05 2.95 -13.30
N GLY A 324 -12.76 2.74 -13.07
CA GLY A 324 -11.75 3.80 -13.03
C GLY A 324 -10.94 3.75 -11.74
N LEU A 325 -9.62 3.82 -11.87
CA LEU A 325 -8.69 3.81 -10.75
C LEU A 325 -7.90 5.12 -10.71
N PRO A 326 -7.42 5.53 -9.53
CA PRO A 326 -6.49 6.64 -9.41
C PRO A 326 -5.26 6.49 -10.30
N GLN A 327 -4.77 7.60 -10.83
CA GLN A 327 -3.65 7.68 -11.77
C GLN A 327 -2.36 7.11 -11.19
N ARG A 328 -2.21 7.19 -9.86
CA ARG A 328 -1.04 6.67 -9.11
C ARG A 328 -1.27 5.30 -8.48
N MET A 329 -2.39 4.63 -8.72
CA MET A 329 -2.70 3.34 -8.05
C MET A 329 -1.55 2.32 -8.15
N LEU A 330 -0.98 2.17 -9.35
CA LEU A 330 0.11 1.22 -9.65
C LEU A 330 1.50 1.71 -9.23
N ARG A 331 1.58 2.86 -8.54
CA ARG A 331 2.82 3.27 -7.84
C ARG A 331 2.97 2.52 -6.52
N TYR A 332 1.86 2.13 -5.92
CA TYR A 332 1.81 1.57 -4.56
C TYR A 332 1.27 0.13 -4.53
N GLN A 333 0.42 -0.25 -5.49
CA GLN A 333 -0.23 -1.56 -5.50
C GLN A 333 0.02 -2.31 -6.81
N PHE A 334 0.71 -3.45 -6.72
CA PHE A 334 1.25 -4.18 -7.88
C PHE A 334 0.56 -5.50 -8.21
N GLY A 335 -0.46 -5.90 -7.43
CA GLY A 335 -1.24 -7.12 -7.64
C GLY A 335 -1.75 -7.33 -9.08
N PRO A 336 -2.19 -6.28 -9.82
CA PRO A 336 -2.54 -6.43 -11.23
C PRO A 336 -1.43 -7.01 -12.11
N PHE A 337 -0.16 -6.65 -11.86
CA PHE A 337 0.96 -7.16 -12.65
C PHE A 337 1.15 -8.67 -12.47
N LEU A 338 1.05 -9.15 -11.23
CA LEU A 338 1.11 -10.57 -10.91
C LEU A 338 -0.05 -11.31 -11.57
N ALA A 339 -1.29 -10.81 -11.41
CA ALA A 339 -2.49 -11.43 -11.97
C ALA A 339 -2.39 -11.58 -13.50
N TYR A 340 -2.06 -10.51 -14.23
CA TYR A 340 -1.95 -10.57 -15.70
C TYR A 340 -0.76 -11.41 -16.18
N PHE A 341 0.34 -11.43 -15.45
CA PHE A 341 1.43 -12.34 -15.76
C PHE A 341 0.97 -13.79 -15.58
N HIS A 342 0.50 -14.18 -14.41
CA HIS A 342 0.19 -15.60 -14.16
C HIS A 342 -1.02 -16.12 -14.96
N SER A 343 -1.99 -15.28 -15.30
CA SER A 343 -3.13 -15.62 -16.21
C SER A 343 -2.77 -15.63 -17.70
N GLY A 344 -1.51 -15.39 -18.07
CA GLY A 344 -1.08 -15.40 -19.47
C GLY A 344 -1.43 -14.14 -20.28
N ARG A 345 -2.09 -13.15 -19.67
CA ARG A 345 -2.54 -11.90 -20.29
C ARG A 345 -1.39 -10.88 -20.47
N THR A 346 -0.41 -11.29 -21.27
CA THR A 346 0.85 -10.56 -21.49
C THR A 346 0.63 -9.16 -22.08
N GLU A 347 -0.37 -9.00 -22.93
CA GLU A 347 -0.70 -7.71 -23.55
C GLU A 347 -1.30 -6.71 -22.55
N ASP A 348 -2.15 -7.18 -21.63
CA ASP A 348 -2.68 -6.34 -20.54
C ASP A 348 -1.56 -5.94 -19.58
N LEU A 349 -0.67 -6.89 -19.22
CA LEU A 349 0.52 -6.62 -18.41
C LEU A 349 1.38 -5.51 -19.03
N LEU A 350 1.69 -5.61 -20.32
CA LEU A 350 2.52 -4.62 -21.01
C LEU A 350 1.82 -3.26 -21.14
N ALA A 351 0.52 -3.24 -21.40
CA ALA A 351 -0.24 -1.98 -21.43
C ALA A 351 -0.22 -1.28 -20.06
N LEU A 352 -0.42 -2.06 -18.99
CA LEU A 352 -0.52 -1.54 -17.64
C LEU A 352 0.83 -1.08 -17.09
N THR A 353 1.89 -1.85 -17.32
CA THR A 353 3.26 -1.47 -16.94
C THR A 353 3.77 -0.29 -17.77
N THR A 354 3.40 -0.18 -19.05
CA THR A 354 3.71 1.02 -19.85
C THR A 354 3.06 2.26 -19.25
N TYR A 355 1.78 2.19 -18.88
CA TYR A 355 1.09 3.28 -18.19
C TYR A 355 1.78 3.61 -16.86
N ALA A 356 2.09 2.60 -16.04
CA ALA A 356 2.76 2.79 -14.76
C ALA A 356 4.12 3.50 -14.93
N LEU A 357 4.93 3.13 -15.93
CA LEU A 357 6.21 3.79 -16.23
C LEU A 357 6.05 5.21 -16.80
N GLN A 358 4.93 5.53 -17.45
CA GLN A 358 4.61 6.91 -17.84
C GLN A 358 4.22 7.78 -16.65
N ARG A 359 3.65 7.21 -15.58
CA ARG A 359 3.30 7.91 -14.33
C ARG A 359 4.45 7.95 -13.33
N THR A 360 5.19 6.86 -13.22
CA THR A 360 6.31 6.64 -12.30
C THR A 360 7.44 5.89 -13.02
N PRO A 361 8.30 6.59 -13.79
CA PRO A 361 9.28 5.92 -14.65
C PRO A 361 10.41 5.22 -13.90
N ASN A 362 10.59 5.54 -12.63
CA ASN A 362 11.56 4.88 -11.74
C ASN A 362 10.86 3.87 -10.81
N SER A 363 9.64 3.42 -11.11
CA SER A 363 9.04 2.31 -10.35
C SER A 363 9.76 1.03 -10.73
N GLU A 364 10.43 0.45 -9.75
CA GLU A 364 11.22 -0.77 -9.92
C GLU A 364 10.31 -1.95 -10.25
N GLU A 365 9.16 -2.04 -9.59
CA GLU A 365 8.16 -3.06 -9.87
C GLU A 365 7.63 -2.92 -11.30
N ALA A 366 7.31 -1.70 -11.74
CA ALA A 366 6.85 -1.50 -13.12
C ALA A 366 7.94 -1.86 -14.14
N LEU A 367 9.21 -1.55 -13.88
CA LEU A 367 10.34 -1.93 -14.74
C LEU A 367 10.49 -3.46 -14.80
N LEU A 368 10.49 -4.12 -13.63
CA LEU A 368 10.59 -5.57 -13.51
C LEU A 368 9.46 -6.27 -14.27
N TRP A 369 8.21 -5.89 -14.01
CA TRP A 369 7.05 -6.52 -14.63
C TRP A 369 6.92 -6.21 -16.13
N HIS A 370 7.35 -5.01 -16.57
CA HIS A 370 7.45 -4.71 -18.00
C HIS A 370 8.49 -5.62 -18.68
N GLY A 371 9.66 -5.80 -18.05
CA GLY A 371 10.70 -6.72 -18.52
C GLY A 371 10.19 -8.15 -18.65
N TRP A 372 9.44 -8.64 -17.65
CA TRP A 372 8.80 -9.96 -17.70
C TRP A 372 7.77 -10.09 -18.84
N GLY A 373 6.97 -9.06 -19.08
CA GLY A 373 6.05 -9.02 -20.22
C GLY A 373 6.78 -9.07 -21.56
N LEU A 374 7.87 -8.30 -21.71
CA LEU A 374 8.69 -8.30 -22.92
C LEU A 374 9.37 -9.65 -23.16
N TYR A 375 9.84 -10.28 -22.09
CA TYR A 375 10.45 -11.61 -22.13
C TYR A 375 9.46 -12.65 -22.68
N ARG A 376 8.20 -12.64 -22.20
CA ARG A 376 7.14 -13.52 -22.72
C ARG A 376 6.81 -13.29 -24.19
N GLN A 377 6.96 -12.08 -24.69
CA GLN A 377 6.85 -11.77 -26.13
C GLN A 377 8.09 -12.15 -26.94
N GLY A 378 9.11 -12.79 -26.34
CA GLY A 378 10.37 -13.14 -27.01
C GLY A 378 11.31 -11.95 -27.24
N LYS A 379 11.02 -10.77 -26.67
CA LYS A 379 11.83 -9.54 -26.80
C LYS A 379 12.94 -9.49 -25.75
N THR A 380 13.76 -10.53 -25.69
CA THR A 380 14.76 -10.75 -24.61
C THR A 380 15.73 -9.59 -24.42
N THR A 381 16.24 -8.98 -25.49
CA THR A 381 17.17 -7.83 -25.38
C THR A 381 16.53 -6.63 -24.69
N GLN A 382 15.24 -6.36 -24.96
CA GLN A 382 14.51 -5.26 -24.34
C GLN A 382 14.20 -5.61 -22.87
N ALA A 383 13.79 -6.85 -22.59
CA ALA A 383 13.56 -7.32 -21.22
C ALA A 383 14.81 -7.13 -20.33
N ILE A 384 15.98 -7.53 -20.82
CA ILE A 384 17.26 -7.34 -20.10
C ILE A 384 17.56 -5.87 -19.84
N ALA A 385 17.23 -4.96 -20.75
CA ALA A 385 17.42 -3.54 -20.54
C ALA A 385 16.56 -3.03 -19.37
N HIS A 386 15.31 -3.49 -19.26
CA HIS A 386 14.42 -3.15 -18.14
C HIS A 386 14.88 -3.76 -16.81
N PHE A 387 15.40 -4.98 -16.79
CA PHE A 387 15.92 -5.60 -15.56
C PHE A 387 17.22 -4.95 -15.03
N ARG A 388 17.90 -4.16 -15.86
CA ARG A 388 19.15 -3.47 -15.49
C ARG A 388 18.97 -1.99 -15.18
N ALA A 389 17.85 -1.42 -15.62
CA ALA A 389 17.49 -0.03 -15.36
C ALA A 389 17.07 0.10 -13.92
#